data_AF-A0A973D3K1-F1
#
_entry.id   AF-A0A973D3K1-F1
#
_cell.length_a   1.000
_cell.length_b   1.000
_cell.length_c   1.000
_cell.angle_alpha   90.00
_cell.angle_beta   90.00
_cell.angle_gamma   90.00
#
_symmetry.space_group_name_H-M   'P 1'
#
loop_
_entity.id
_entity.type
_entity.pdbx_description
1 polymer ?
#
loop_
_entity_poly.entity_id
_entity_poly.type
_entity_poly.pdbx_seq_one_letter_code
_entity_poly.pdbx_strand_id
1 'polypeptide(L)'
;MLKQYKKVGSAIALSLMVSAANAGVSATEAAKIGAALTPMGAEKAGSGEITAWTGGVTTPPAGYTVGSKHVNPFAADKVKYTITAANYKKYADKLSDGQKALFEKYPDTYRMPVYPTQRSAAYPQSIYDSTKKNATQTGLVQDGNGLSNYVEGVPFPIPANGIEAIWNHIVRYRGGSVSRVVGQATPQANGDYSIVRFKAEFAVRNKLKDFDPTKDQNVLFYFKQDVVSPARLAGNVLLVHETLDQVKEPRKAWVYNAGQRRVRRAPQVA
;
A
#
# COMPACT_ATOMS: atom_id res chain seq x y z
N MET A 1 50.95 -6.28 40.71
CA MET A 1 50.16 -7.18 39.84
C MET A 1 48.67 -6.81 39.66
N LEU A 2 48.17 -5.62 40.06
CA LEU A 2 46.74 -5.27 39.93
C LEU A 2 46.40 -4.11 38.95
N LYS A 3 47.37 -3.51 38.24
CA LYS A 3 47.13 -2.35 37.36
C LYS A 3 46.94 -2.69 35.86
N GLN A 4 47.16 -3.93 35.43
CA GLN A 4 47.01 -4.33 34.01
C GLN A 4 45.62 -4.88 33.66
N TYR A 5 44.81 -5.32 34.63
CA TYR A 5 43.49 -5.91 34.37
C TYR A 5 42.39 -4.88 34.05
N LYS A 6 42.55 -3.61 34.44
CA LYS A 6 41.55 -2.55 34.15
C LYS A 6 41.53 -2.09 32.69
N LYS A 7 42.64 -2.26 31.95
CA LYS A 7 42.71 -1.85 30.53
C LYS A 7 42.17 -2.91 29.57
N VAL A 8 42.18 -4.18 29.95
CA VAL A 8 41.64 -5.28 29.12
C VAL A 8 40.11 -5.40 29.24
N GLY A 9 39.55 -5.15 30.44
CA GLY A 9 38.08 -5.15 30.63
C GLY A 9 37.34 -4.03 29.91
N SER A 10 37.99 -2.88 29.69
CA SER A 10 37.37 -1.74 28.99
C SER A 10 37.34 -1.90 27.46
N ALA A 11 38.20 -2.74 26.88
CA ALA A 11 38.22 -3.03 25.44
C ALA A 11 37.21 -4.11 25.02
N ILE A 12 36.81 -5.00 25.95
CA ILE A 12 35.81 -6.06 25.70
C ILE A 12 34.38 -5.53 25.94
N ALA A 13 34.20 -4.52 26.79
CA ALA A 13 32.89 -3.89 27.00
C ALA A 13 32.50 -2.91 25.87
N LEU A 14 33.45 -2.41 25.06
CA LEU A 14 33.17 -1.51 23.93
C LEU A 14 32.92 -2.24 22.60
N SER A 15 33.15 -3.55 22.51
CA SER A 15 32.99 -4.34 21.29
C SER A 15 31.62 -5.04 21.17
N LEU A 16 30.77 -4.95 22.19
CA LEU A 16 29.42 -5.55 22.20
C LEU A 16 28.27 -4.57 21.95
N MET A 17 28.56 -3.29 21.65
CA MET A 17 27.57 -2.30 21.21
C MET A 17 27.74 -1.88 19.75
N VAL A 18 28.31 -2.75 18.91
CA VAL A 18 28.02 -2.66 17.48
C VAL A 18 26.64 -3.29 17.28
N SER A 19 25.60 -2.53 17.60
CA SER A 19 24.33 -2.67 16.90
C SER A 19 24.64 -2.36 15.45
N ALA A 20 25.09 -3.37 14.70
CA ALA A 20 25.07 -3.29 13.26
C ALA A 20 23.65 -2.88 12.92
N ALA A 21 23.50 -1.70 12.34
CA ALA A 21 22.27 -1.27 11.70
C ALA A 21 22.05 -2.21 10.52
N ASN A 22 21.66 -3.45 10.81
CA ASN A 22 21.32 -4.42 9.81
C ASN A 22 20.06 -3.89 9.14
N ALA A 23 20.21 -3.46 7.89
CA ALA A 23 19.08 -3.21 7.03
C ALA A 23 18.36 -4.55 6.82
N GLY A 24 17.07 -4.62 7.20
CA GLY A 24 16.25 -5.82 7.06
C GLY A 24 16.49 -6.90 8.12
N VAL A 25 15.77 -8.02 7.96
CA VAL A 25 15.82 -9.19 8.84
C VAL A 25 17.00 -10.11 8.51
N SER A 26 17.31 -11.04 9.41
CA SER A 26 18.35 -12.04 9.18
C SER A 26 18.02 -12.96 7.99
N ALA A 27 19.04 -13.59 7.40
CA ALA A 27 18.84 -14.59 6.33
C ALA A 27 17.93 -15.75 6.79
N THR A 28 18.04 -16.14 8.06
CA THR A 28 17.19 -17.17 8.70
C THR A 28 15.73 -16.75 8.76
N GLU A 29 15.44 -15.49 9.11
CA GLU A 29 14.07 -14.97 9.13
C GLU A 29 13.53 -14.82 7.70
N ALA A 30 14.33 -14.29 6.78
CA ALA A 30 13.97 -14.17 5.38
C ALA A 30 13.67 -15.54 4.73
N ALA A 31 14.29 -16.63 5.20
CA ALA A 31 14.00 -17.98 4.74
C ALA A 31 12.55 -18.44 5.05
N LYS A 32 11.85 -17.79 5.99
CA LYS A 32 10.42 -18.06 6.24
C LYS A 32 9.53 -17.60 5.08
N ILE A 33 9.96 -16.62 4.27
CA ILE A 33 9.22 -16.07 3.14
C ILE A 33 9.15 -17.10 2.00
N GLY A 34 7.92 -17.45 1.61
CA GLY A 34 7.61 -18.51 0.64
C GLY A 34 7.43 -19.89 1.28
N ALA A 35 7.97 -20.09 2.49
CA ALA A 35 7.81 -21.31 3.27
C ALA A 35 6.61 -21.19 4.24
N ALA A 36 6.85 -20.78 5.50
CA ALA A 36 5.82 -20.56 6.51
C ALA A 36 5.00 -19.29 6.25
N LEU A 37 5.62 -18.29 5.62
CA LEU A 37 4.97 -17.07 5.18
C LEU A 37 4.67 -17.13 3.68
N THR A 38 3.65 -16.41 3.25
CA THR A 38 3.42 -16.10 1.84
C THR A 38 4.61 -15.34 1.26
N PRO A 39 4.77 -15.27 -0.07
CA PRO A 39 5.81 -14.46 -0.70
C PRO A 39 5.78 -12.96 -0.34
N MET A 40 4.66 -12.49 0.22
CA MET A 40 4.46 -11.11 0.67
C MET A 40 4.64 -10.94 2.19
N GLY A 41 4.97 -12.00 2.93
CA GLY A 41 5.25 -11.94 4.36
C GLY A 41 4.07 -12.25 5.31
N ALA A 42 2.85 -12.43 4.80
CA ALA A 42 1.70 -12.82 5.63
C ALA A 42 1.74 -14.31 6.01
N GLU A 43 1.12 -14.71 7.13
CA GLU A 43 0.97 -16.11 7.56
C GLU A 43 0.35 -16.99 6.47
N LYS A 44 1.02 -18.08 6.06
CA LYS A 44 0.56 -18.91 4.94
C LYS A 44 -0.55 -19.87 5.33
N ALA A 45 -0.50 -20.44 6.54
CA ALA A 45 -1.42 -21.49 6.98
C ALA A 45 -2.87 -21.02 7.18
N GLY A 46 -3.08 -19.73 7.48
CA GLY A 46 -4.39 -19.23 7.91
C GLY A 46 -4.71 -19.64 9.36
N SER A 47 -5.85 -19.20 9.86
CA SER A 47 -6.32 -19.53 11.22
C SER A 47 -7.84 -19.40 11.33
N GLY A 48 -8.47 -20.28 12.11
CA GLY A 48 -9.93 -20.29 12.29
C GLY A 48 -10.67 -20.45 10.96
N GLU A 49 -11.48 -19.45 10.58
CA GLU A 49 -12.22 -19.43 9.31
C GLU A 49 -11.38 -18.96 8.10
N ILE A 50 -10.12 -18.58 8.31
CA ILE A 50 -9.20 -18.15 7.25
C ILE A 50 -8.45 -19.37 6.75
N THR A 51 -8.63 -19.70 5.46
CA THR A 51 -7.98 -20.83 4.80
C THR A 51 -6.49 -20.59 4.57
N ALA A 52 -5.74 -21.66 4.28
CA ALA A 52 -4.35 -21.53 3.85
C ALA A 52 -4.26 -20.79 2.50
N TRP A 53 -3.22 -19.98 2.31
CA TRP A 53 -2.96 -19.38 1.00
C TRP A 53 -2.32 -20.41 0.07
N THR A 54 -2.97 -20.66 -1.06
CA THR A 54 -2.61 -21.69 -2.04
C THR A 54 -2.06 -21.12 -3.35
N GLY A 55 -1.69 -19.84 -3.38
CA GLY A 55 -1.17 -19.17 -4.59
C GLY A 55 -2.00 -17.98 -5.07
N GLY A 56 -3.24 -17.84 -4.58
CA GLY A 56 -4.19 -16.84 -5.06
C GLY A 56 -4.72 -17.14 -6.47
N VAL A 57 -5.37 -16.15 -7.08
CA VAL A 57 -5.92 -16.27 -8.45
C VAL A 57 -4.87 -15.82 -9.44
N THR A 58 -4.25 -16.77 -10.15
CA THR A 58 -3.16 -16.50 -11.12
C THR A 58 -3.61 -16.57 -12.58
N THR A 59 -4.79 -17.09 -12.84
CA THR A 59 -5.41 -17.13 -14.18
C THR A 59 -6.70 -16.33 -14.18
N PRO A 60 -7.01 -15.61 -15.28
CA PRO A 60 -8.28 -14.93 -15.40
C PRO A 60 -9.45 -15.91 -15.29
N PRO A 61 -10.53 -15.58 -14.54
CA PRO A 61 -11.73 -16.42 -14.49
C PRO A 61 -12.36 -16.60 -15.86
N ALA A 62 -13.05 -17.72 -16.07
CA ALA A 62 -13.78 -17.96 -17.31
C ALA A 62 -14.74 -16.80 -17.63
N GLY A 63 -14.75 -16.36 -18.89
CA GLY A 63 -15.58 -15.24 -19.35
C GLY A 63 -14.98 -13.84 -19.11
N TYR A 64 -13.81 -13.73 -18.47
CA TYR A 64 -13.10 -12.45 -18.40
C TYR A 64 -12.50 -12.07 -19.75
N THR A 65 -12.74 -10.84 -20.18
CA THR A 65 -12.05 -10.22 -21.32
C THR A 65 -11.39 -8.91 -20.89
N VAL A 66 -10.24 -8.59 -21.50
CA VAL A 66 -9.50 -7.36 -21.17
C VAL A 66 -10.40 -6.13 -21.42
N GLY A 67 -10.49 -5.24 -20.43
CA GLY A 67 -11.31 -4.03 -20.49
C GLY A 67 -12.77 -4.21 -20.08
N SER A 68 -13.22 -5.45 -19.84
CA SER A 68 -14.57 -5.72 -19.31
C SER A 68 -14.65 -5.55 -17.79
N LYS A 69 -15.87 -5.63 -17.25
CA LYS A 69 -16.09 -5.71 -15.81
C LYS A 69 -15.45 -6.99 -15.27
N HIS A 70 -14.70 -6.89 -14.17
CA HIS A 70 -14.11 -8.05 -13.52
C HIS A 70 -15.20 -9.09 -13.15
N VAL A 71 -14.94 -10.35 -13.53
CA VAL A 71 -15.78 -11.50 -13.21
C VAL A 71 -15.50 -11.92 -11.77
N ASN A 72 -16.54 -12.29 -11.01
CA ASN A 72 -16.36 -12.85 -9.68
C ASN A 72 -15.77 -14.28 -9.78
N PRO A 73 -14.52 -14.52 -9.34
CA PRO A 73 -13.92 -15.85 -9.38
C PRO A 73 -14.62 -16.89 -8.49
N PHE A 74 -15.41 -16.44 -7.51
CA PHE A 74 -16.07 -17.29 -6.52
C PHE A 74 -17.60 -17.16 -6.58
N ALA A 75 -18.18 -17.07 -7.78
CA ALA A 75 -19.62 -16.88 -7.97
C ALA A 75 -20.48 -18.01 -7.35
N ALA A 76 -19.89 -19.19 -7.12
CA ALA A 76 -20.55 -20.33 -6.49
C ALA A 76 -20.63 -20.23 -4.95
N ASP A 77 -19.84 -19.34 -4.32
CA ASP A 77 -19.79 -19.21 -2.87
C ASP A 77 -21.17 -18.81 -2.32
N LYS A 78 -21.60 -19.56 -1.29
CA LYS A 78 -22.89 -19.33 -0.62
C LYS A 78 -22.69 -18.46 0.62
N VAL A 79 -23.71 -17.68 0.94
CA VAL A 79 -23.75 -16.93 2.21
C VAL A 79 -23.75 -17.95 3.36
N LYS A 80 -22.79 -17.85 4.27
CA LYS A 80 -22.73 -18.66 5.50
C LYS A 80 -23.81 -18.23 6.49
N TYR A 81 -23.91 -16.91 6.70
CA TYR A 81 -24.92 -16.27 7.54
C TYR A 81 -25.00 -14.78 7.19
N THR A 82 -26.03 -14.09 7.67
CA THR A 82 -26.18 -12.65 7.49
C THR A 82 -26.26 -11.95 8.84
N ILE A 83 -25.43 -10.93 9.02
CA ILE A 83 -25.52 -10.03 10.18
C ILE A 83 -26.55 -8.93 9.85
N THR A 84 -27.44 -8.71 10.80
CA THR A 84 -28.58 -7.78 10.73
C THR A 84 -28.67 -6.99 12.03
N ALA A 85 -29.53 -5.97 12.08
CA ALA A 85 -29.80 -5.25 13.32
C ALA A 85 -30.30 -6.13 14.47
N ALA A 86 -30.96 -7.26 14.17
CA ALA A 86 -31.45 -8.19 15.17
C ALA A 86 -30.33 -9.03 15.83
N ASN A 87 -29.17 -9.20 15.20
CA ASN A 87 -28.12 -10.10 15.69
C ASN A 87 -26.70 -9.51 15.73
N TYR A 88 -26.46 -8.27 15.27
CA TYR A 88 -25.10 -7.70 15.21
C TYR A 88 -24.38 -7.69 16.57
N LYS A 89 -25.13 -7.56 17.67
CA LYS A 89 -24.57 -7.62 19.04
C LYS A 89 -23.87 -8.96 19.34
N LYS A 90 -24.29 -10.06 18.71
CA LYS A 90 -23.61 -11.37 18.82
C LYS A 90 -22.23 -11.41 18.16
N TYR A 91 -21.97 -10.46 17.26
CA TYR A 91 -20.73 -10.35 16.49
C TYR A 91 -20.00 -9.04 16.80
N ALA A 92 -20.31 -8.38 17.93
CA ALA A 92 -19.85 -7.03 18.23
C ALA A 92 -18.32 -6.91 18.31
N ASP A 93 -17.62 -7.99 18.67
CA ASP A 93 -16.16 -8.10 18.71
C ASP A 93 -15.51 -8.19 17.32
N LYS A 94 -16.31 -8.45 16.28
CA LYS A 94 -15.90 -8.52 14.87
C LYS A 94 -16.29 -7.29 14.07
N LEU A 95 -16.99 -6.33 14.67
CA LEU A 95 -17.54 -5.16 14.01
C LEU A 95 -16.86 -3.88 14.50
N SER A 96 -16.54 -2.97 13.58
CA SER A 96 -16.15 -1.61 13.94
C SER A 96 -17.34 -0.82 14.49
N ASP A 97 -17.08 0.23 15.27
CA ASP A 97 -18.16 1.06 15.81
C ASP A 97 -18.99 1.73 14.71
N GLY A 98 -18.36 2.07 13.58
CA GLY A 98 -19.07 2.54 12.39
C GLY A 98 -20.03 1.49 11.81
N GLN A 99 -19.64 0.22 11.78
CA GLN A 99 -20.53 -0.86 11.32
C GLN A 99 -21.68 -1.11 12.30
N LYS A 100 -21.44 -1.05 13.61
CA LYS A 100 -22.48 -1.14 14.64
C LYS A 100 -23.50 0.00 14.49
N ALA A 101 -23.01 1.24 14.33
CA ALA A 101 -23.84 2.41 14.12
C ALA A 101 -24.69 2.32 12.83
N LEU A 102 -24.19 1.68 11.76
CA LEU A 102 -24.99 1.44 10.55
C LEU A 102 -26.18 0.49 10.81
N PHE A 103 -26.00 -0.55 11.62
CA PHE A 103 -27.12 -1.45 12.00
C PHE A 103 -28.16 -0.73 12.87
N GLU A 104 -27.73 0.18 13.74
CA GLU A 104 -28.62 0.98 14.58
C GLU A 104 -29.36 2.05 13.78
N LYS A 105 -28.67 2.72 12.84
CA LYS A 105 -29.24 3.79 12.02
C LYS A 105 -30.17 3.27 10.92
N TYR A 106 -29.87 2.10 10.37
CA TYR A 106 -30.59 1.51 9.24
C TYR A 106 -31.03 0.07 9.53
N PRO A 107 -31.87 -0.15 10.55
CA PRO A 107 -32.17 -1.49 11.04
C PRO A 107 -32.91 -2.36 10.03
N ASP A 108 -33.70 -1.75 9.13
CA ASP A 108 -34.51 -2.47 8.16
C ASP A 108 -33.77 -2.75 6.84
N THR A 109 -32.77 -1.94 6.49
CA THR A 109 -32.13 -1.98 5.16
C THR A 109 -30.66 -2.40 5.17
N TYR A 110 -29.92 -2.16 6.26
CA TYR A 110 -28.52 -2.55 6.32
C TYR A 110 -28.36 -4.02 6.73
N ARG A 111 -27.66 -4.78 5.90
CA ARG A 111 -27.41 -6.22 6.05
C ARG A 111 -25.97 -6.50 5.64
N MET A 112 -25.31 -7.41 6.35
CA MET A 112 -23.95 -7.83 6.02
C MET A 112 -23.94 -9.35 5.80
N PRO A 113 -24.08 -9.81 4.54
CA PRO A 113 -23.91 -11.22 4.21
C PRO A 113 -22.44 -11.62 4.39
N VAL A 114 -22.20 -12.71 5.12
CA VAL A 114 -20.87 -13.25 5.37
C VAL A 114 -20.66 -14.49 4.50
N TYR A 115 -19.55 -14.50 3.76
CA TYR A 115 -19.17 -15.56 2.82
C TYR A 115 -17.94 -16.34 3.32
N PRO A 116 -17.62 -17.50 2.73
CA PRO A 116 -16.35 -18.18 2.96
C PRO A 116 -15.14 -17.28 2.68
N THR A 117 -14.08 -17.48 3.46
CA THR A 117 -12.82 -16.74 3.25
C THR A 117 -12.10 -17.29 2.03
N GLN A 118 -11.84 -16.43 1.05
CA GLN A 118 -11.04 -16.73 -0.13
C GLN A 118 -9.76 -15.90 -0.12
N ARG A 119 -8.59 -16.55 -0.06
CA ARG A 119 -7.29 -15.85 -0.12
C ARG A 119 -6.81 -15.73 -1.56
N SER A 120 -7.43 -14.82 -2.30
CA SER A 120 -7.27 -14.67 -3.76
C SER A 120 -6.10 -13.80 -4.23
N ALA A 121 -5.46 -13.05 -3.32
CA ALA A 121 -4.38 -12.13 -3.70
C ALA A 121 -3.18 -12.88 -4.29
N ALA A 122 -2.76 -12.45 -5.47
CA ALA A 122 -1.57 -12.90 -6.17
C ALA A 122 -0.88 -11.70 -6.84
N TYR A 123 0.44 -11.79 -7.01
CA TYR A 123 1.29 -10.76 -7.62
C TYR A 123 2.22 -11.40 -8.65
N PRO A 124 2.75 -10.61 -9.61
CA PRO A 124 3.77 -11.09 -10.53
C PRO A 124 5.00 -11.63 -9.79
N GLN A 125 5.64 -12.68 -10.33
CA GLN A 125 6.81 -13.32 -9.72
C GLN A 125 7.93 -12.31 -9.38
N SER A 126 8.16 -11.32 -10.25
CA SER A 126 9.17 -10.28 -10.01
C SER A 126 8.93 -9.47 -8.73
N ILE A 127 7.68 -9.33 -8.30
CA ILE A 127 7.31 -8.63 -7.06
C ILE A 127 7.63 -9.50 -5.83
N TYR A 128 7.41 -10.81 -5.94
CA TYR A 128 7.80 -11.77 -4.91
C TYR A 128 9.32 -11.83 -4.74
N ASP A 129 10.05 -11.89 -5.84
CA ASP A 129 11.51 -11.94 -5.83
C ASP A 129 12.10 -10.64 -5.24
N SER A 130 11.54 -9.49 -5.62
CA SER A 130 11.95 -8.18 -5.08
C SER A 130 11.61 -8.06 -3.60
N THR A 131 10.45 -8.56 -3.16
CA THR A 131 10.07 -8.59 -1.74
C THR A 131 11.04 -9.42 -0.91
N LYS A 132 11.44 -10.60 -1.42
CA LYS A 132 12.43 -11.45 -0.74
C LYS A 132 13.80 -10.77 -0.67
N LYS A 133 14.21 -10.03 -1.71
CA LYS A 133 15.43 -9.23 -1.70
C LYS A 133 15.36 -8.09 -0.69
N ASN A 134 14.25 -7.36 -0.64
CA ASN A 134 14.07 -6.26 0.31
C ASN A 134 14.18 -6.73 1.76
N ALA A 135 13.68 -7.94 2.06
CA ALA A 135 13.69 -8.51 3.40
C ALA A 135 15.04 -8.43 4.12
N THR A 136 16.17 -8.54 3.39
CA THR A 136 17.52 -8.52 3.97
C THR A 136 18.36 -7.31 3.56
N GLN A 137 17.81 -6.40 2.76
CA GLN A 137 18.58 -5.31 2.14
C GLN A 137 17.98 -3.93 2.37
N THR A 138 16.64 -3.83 2.48
CA THR A 138 15.95 -2.56 2.68
C THR A 138 16.01 -2.16 4.15
N GLY A 139 16.33 -0.90 4.40
CA GLY A 139 16.35 -0.32 5.75
C GLY A 139 15.66 1.04 5.78
N LEU A 140 15.15 1.40 6.95
CA LEU A 140 14.68 2.77 7.21
C LEU A 140 15.88 3.73 7.22
N VAL A 141 15.66 4.96 6.77
CA VAL A 141 16.62 6.07 6.93
C VAL A 141 15.94 7.24 7.64
N GLN A 142 16.77 8.11 8.25
CA GLN A 142 16.36 9.38 8.83
C GLN A 142 15.12 9.25 9.73
N ASP A 143 15.25 8.45 10.79
CA ASP A 143 14.18 8.16 11.77
C ASP A 143 12.89 7.59 11.17
N GLY A 144 12.98 6.93 10.01
CA GLY A 144 11.85 6.28 9.36
C GLY A 144 11.16 7.11 8.29
N ASN A 145 11.73 8.26 7.88
CA ASN A 145 11.18 9.13 6.86
C ASN A 145 11.58 8.76 5.41
N GLY A 146 12.33 7.68 5.24
CA GLY A 146 12.66 7.14 3.92
C GLY A 146 13.11 5.69 3.96
N LEU A 147 13.41 5.17 2.76
CA LEU A 147 13.96 3.83 2.57
C LEU A 147 15.34 3.88 1.89
N SER A 148 16.25 3.03 2.32
CA SER A 148 17.51 2.72 1.64
C SER A 148 17.40 1.37 0.92
N ASN A 149 18.09 1.22 -0.21
CA ASN A 149 18.18 -0.03 -1.00
C ASN A 149 16.83 -0.64 -1.44
N TYR A 150 15.74 0.13 -1.37
CA TYR A 150 14.42 -0.31 -1.82
C TYR A 150 14.33 -0.33 -3.34
N VAL A 151 13.76 -1.41 -3.88
CA VAL A 151 13.50 -1.55 -5.32
C VAL A 151 12.01 -1.43 -5.66
N GLU A 152 11.26 -2.51 -5.51
CA GLU A 152 9.82 -2.66 -5.71
C GLU A 152 9.31 -3.78 -4.79
N GLY A 153 8.00 -3.92 -4.63
CA GLY A 153 7.38 -4.91 -3.75
C GLY A 153 7.31 -4.44 -2.31
N VAL A 154 7.21 -5.37 -1.36
CA VAL A 154 7.09 -5.06 0.06
C VAL A 154 8.49 -4.83 0.64
N PRO A 155 8.78 -3.66 1.25
CA PRO A 155 10.09 -3.36 1.81
C PRO A 155 10.40 -4.18 3.06
N PHE A 156 9.41 -4.37 3.94
CA PHE A 156 9.56 -5.09 5.21
C PHE A 156 8.52 -6.21 5.33
N PRO A 157 8.71 -7.35 4.64
CA PRO A 157 7.75 -8.46 4.67
C PRO A 157 7.56 -9.06 6.07
N ILE A 158 8.52 -8.86 6.98
CA ILE A 158 8.42 -9.21 8.39
C ILE A 158 8.67 -7.91 9.18
N PRO A 159 7.66 -7.03 9.31
CA PRO A 159 7.87 -5.71 9.90
C PRO A 159 8.11 -5.83 11.41
N ALA A 160 9.18 -5.20 11.90
CA ALA A 160 9.54 -5.18 13.32
C ALA A 160 8.77 -4.11 14.11
N ASN A 161 8.22 -3.10 13.43
CA ASN A 161 7.54 -1.97 14.07
C ASN A 161 6.47 -1.35 13.14
N GLY A 162 5.70 -0.40 13.68
CA GLY A 162 4.62 0.26 12.96
C GLY A 162 5.08 1.11 11.76
N ILE A 163 6.28 1.69 11.81
CA ILE A 163 6.82 2.52 10.71
C ILE A 163 7.09 1.64 9.49
N GLU A 164 7.68 0.46 9.69
CA GLU A 164 7.90 -0.51 8.62
C GLU A 164 6.58 -0.98 7.99
N ALA A 165 5.55 -1.22 8.82
CA ALA A 165 4.22 -1.57 8.34
C ALA A 165 3.56 -0.43 7.52
N ILE A 166 3.77 0.83 7.93
CA ILE A 166 3.32 2.00 7.18
C ILE A 166 4.05 2.09 5.83
N TRP A 167 5.37 1.87 5.80
CA TRP A 167 6.13 1.84 4.55
C TRP A 167 5.63 0.77 3.59
N ASN A 168 5.32 -0.43 4.09
CA ASN A 168 4.68 -1.47 3.28
C ASN A 168 3.40 -0.98 2.61
N HIS A 169 2.61 -0.13 3.28
CA HIS A 169 1.44 0.50 2.69
C HIS A 169 1.82 1.58 1.67
N ILE A 170 2.74 2.50 1.99
CA ILE A 170 3.12 3.63 1.13
C ILE A 170 3.57 3.15 -0.25
N VAL A 171 4.47 2.16 -0.31
CA VAL A 171 5.12 1.69 -1.54
C VAL A 171 4.49 0.44 -2.16
N ARG A 172 3.33 -0.01 -1.65
CA ARG A 172 2.61 -1.20 -2.15
C ARG A 172 2.51 -1.22 -3.67
N TYR A 173 2.67 -2.40 -4.27
CA TYR A 173 2.52 -2.59 -5.71
C TYR A 173 1.09 -2.25 -6.19
N ARG A 174 0.97 -1.53 -7.31
CA ARG A 174 -0.32 -1.07 -7.88
C ARG A 174 -0.56 -1.46 -9.34
N GLY A 175 0.17 -2.44 -9.86
CA GLY A 175 0.00 -2.88 -11.26
C GLY A 175 0.76 -2.04 -12.29
N GLY A 176 1.85 -1.38 -11.91
CA GLY A 176 2.67 -0.56 -12.80
C GLY A 176 2.07 0.84 -13.05
N SER A 177 2.06 1.28 -14.31
CA SER A 177 1.51 2.58 -14.72
C SER A 177 0.03 2.46 -15.06
N VAL A 178 -0.79 3.40 -14.57
CA VAL A 178 -2.26 3.35 -14.66
C VAL A 178 -2.78 4.65 -15.25
N SER A 179 -3.72 4.56 -16.18
CA SER A 179 -4.57 5.67 -16.61
C SER A 179 -6.02 5.36 -16.26
N ARG A 180 -6.72 6.32 -15.65
CA ARG A 180 -8.10 6.14 -15.22
C ARG A 180 -8.90 7.43 -15.32
N VAL A 181 -10.21 7.28 -15.53
CA VAL A 181 -11.17 8.37 -15.36
C VAL A 181 -11.88 8.17 -14.02
N VAL A 182 -11.79 9.18 -13.15
CA VAL A 182 -12.37 9.16 -11.81
C VAL A 182 -13.47 10.20 -11.72
N GLY A 183 -14.65 9.81 -11.24
CA GLY A 183 -15.67 10.75 -10.77
C GLY A 183 -15.55 10.91 -9.25
N GLN A 184 -15.39 12.13 -8.79
CA GLN A 184 -15.42 12.47 -7.37
C GLN A 184 -16.72 13.23 -7.08
N ALA A 185 -17.43 12.79 -6.06
CA ALA A 185 -18.61 13.45 -5.53
C ALA A 185 -18.40 13.72 -4.04
N THR A 186 -18.91 14.85 -3.57
CA THR A 186 -19.03 15.16 -2.14
C THR A 186 -20.51 15.33 -1.85
N PRO A 187 -21.20 14.25 -1.43
CA PRO A 187 -22.62 14.30 -1.14
C PRO A 187 -22.93 15.21 0.05
N GLN A 188 -24.02 15.96 -0.05
CA GLN A 188 -24.60 16.75 1.03
C GLN A 188 -25.54 15.89 1.89
N ALA A 189 -25.92 16.40 3.06
CA ALA A 189 -26.80 15.68 3.99
C ALA A 189 -28.17 15.30 3.39
N ASN A 190 -28.66 16.10 2.44
CA ASN A 190 -29.90 15.86 1.70
C ASN A 190 -29.73 14.88 0.51
N GLY A 191 -28.51 14.40 0.25
CA GLY A 191 -28.20 13.49 -0.85
C GLY A 191 -27.77 14.17 -2.15
N ASP A 192 -27.85 15.49 -2.25
CA ASP A 192 -27.40 16.20 -3.45
C ASP A 192 -25.88 16.14 -3.61
N TYR A 193 -25.41 16.05 -4.85
CA TYR A 193 -23.97 16.06 -5.15
C TYR A 193 -23.67 16.66 -6.51
N SER A 194 -22.43 17.14 -6.68
CA SER A 194 -21.85 17.48 -7.97
C SER A 194 -20.67 16.56 -8.25
N ILE A 195 -20.56 16.08 -9.48
CA ILE A 195 -19.43 15.23 -9.90
C ILE A 195 -18.35 16.10 -10.55
N VAL A 196 -17.13 16.02 -10.01
CA VAL A 196 -15.92 16.44 -10.70
C VAL A 196 -15.30 15.21 -11.33
N ARG A 197 -15.04 15.25 -12.65
CA ARG A 197 -14.37 14.16 -13.34
C ARG A 197 -12.92 14.53 -13.59
N PHE A 198 -12.04 13.57 -13.35
CA PHE A 198 -10.62 13.69 -13.58
C PHE A 198 -10.14 12.60 -14.54
N LYS A 199 -9.22 12.93 -15.43
CA LYS A 199 -8.32 11.94 -16.02
C LYS A 199 -7.07 11.91 -15.15
N ALA A 200 -6.76 10.75 -14.55
CA ALA A 200 -5.60 10.58 -13.69
C ALA A 200 -4.65 9.56 -14.31
N GLU A 201 -3.36 9.92 -14.32
CA GLU A 201 -2.26 9.13 -14.85
C GLU A 201 -1.24 8.94 -13.73
N PHE A 202 -0.87 7.70 -13.45
CA PHE A 202 0.12 7.32 -12.47
C PHE A 202 1.21 6.52 -13.18
N ALA A 203 2.47 6.84 -12.95
CA ALA A 203 3.60 6.10 -13.50
C ALA A 203 4.65 5.82 -12.42
N VAL A 204 5.06 4.57 -12.31
CA VAL A 204 6.24 4.21 -11.51
C VAL A 204 7.48 4.73 -12.25
N ARG A 205 8.42 5.36 -11.55
CA ARG A 205 9.57 6.05 -12.16
C ARG A 205 10.30 5.23 -13.23
N ASN A 206 10.56 3.95 -12.95
CA ASN A 206 11.34 3.05 -13.81
C ASN A 206 10.56 2.48 -15.01
N LYS A 207 9.30 2.89 -15.20
CA LYS A 207 8.46 2.53 -16.37
C LYS A 207 8.31 3.67 -17.36
N LEU A 208 8.90 4.83 -17.09
CA LEU A 208 8.98 5.93 -18.06
C LEU A 208 9.95 5.58 -19.19
N LYS A 209 9.65 6.03 -20.41
CA LYS A 209 10.53 5.81 -21.58
C LYS A 209 11.86 6.55 -21.47
N ASP A 210 11.84 7.68 -20.76
CA ASP A 210 12.94 8.59 -20.50
C ASP A 210 13.46 8.49 -19.06
N PHE A 211 13.19 7.36 -18.38
CA PHE A 211 13.70 7.10 -17.04
C PHE A 211 15.22 7.27 -16.98
N ASP A 212 15.68 8.09 -16.03
CA ASP A 212 17.08 8.36 -15.78
C ASP A 212 17.38 8.04 -14.31
N PRO A 213 18.13 6.95 -14.02
CA PRO A 213 18.38 6.52 -12.64
C PRO A 213 19.14 7.56 -11.82
N THR A 214 19.81 8.53 -12.45
CA THR A 214 20.52 9.62 -11.76
C THR A 214 19.58 10.76 -11.39
N LYS A 215 18.59 11.07 -12.23
CA LYS A 215 17.61 12.15 -11.98
C LYS A 215 16.41 11.69 -11.16
N ASP A 216 16.05 10.42 -11.29
CA ASP A 216 14.86 9.81 -10.68
C ASP A 216 15.18 9.04 -9.38
N GLN A 217 16.42 9.07 -8.89
CA GLN A 217 16.88 8.21 -7.80
C GLN A 217 15.99 8.29 -6.56
N ASN A 218 15.48 9.48 -6.23
CA ASN A 218 14.62 9.72 -5.07
C ASN A 218 13.13 9.82 -5.42
N VAL A 219 12.72 9.63 -6.68
CA VAL A 219 11.29 9.69 -7.06
C VAL A 219 10.64 8.33 -6.84
N LEU A 220 9.57 8.27 -6.07
CA LEU A 220 8.79 7.05 -5.91
C LEU A 220 7.88 6.82 -7.14
N PHE A 221 7.09 7.83 -7.51
CA PHE A 221 6.21 7.80 -8.68
C PHE A 221 5.87 9.20 -9.19
N TYR A 222 5.34 9.23 -10.41
CA TYR A 222 4.77 10.40 -11.05
C TYR A 222 3.24 10.30 -11.07
N PHE A 223 2.57 11.41 -10.80
CA PHE A 223 1.12 11.51 -10.85
C PHE A 223 0.69 12.77 -11.60
N LYS A 224 -0.23 12.62 -12.54
CA LYS A 224 -0.86 13.71 -13.27
C LYS A 224 -2.37 13.57 -13.18
N GLN A 225 -3.06 14.68 -12.98
CA GLN A 225 -4.51 14.73 -12.90
C GLN A 225 -5.03 15.93 -13.69
N ASP A 226 -5.81 15.66 -14.73
CA ASP A 226 -6.51 16.66 -15.53
C ASP A 226 -7.97 16.71 -15.08
N VAL A 227 -8.49 17.91 -14.79
CA VAL A 227 -9.93 18.10 -14.58
C VAL A 227 -10.62 18.16 -15.94
N VAL A 228 -11.55 17.23 -16.19
CA VAL A 228 -12.27 17.15 -17.48
C VAL A 228 -13.73 17.60 -17.38
N SER A 229 -14.30 17.67 -16.16
CA SER A 229 -15.65 18.17 -15.91
C SER A 229 -15.79 18.59 -14.43
N PRO A 230 -16.64 19.57 -14.09
CA PRO A 230 -17.50 20.39 -14.97
C PRO A 230 -16.72 21.44 -15.75
N ALA A 231 -17.35 22.03 -16.78
CA ALA A 231 -16.73 23.00 -17.69
C ALA A 231 -16.01 24.15 -16.96
N ARG A 232 -16.57 24.66 -15.85
CA ARG A 232 -15.96 25.74 -15.05
C ARG A 232 -14.58 25.40 -14.48
N LEU A 233 -14.28 24.11 -14.28
CA LEU A 233 -13.01 23.62 -13.73
C LEU A 233 -12.14 22.92 -14.78
N ALA A 234 -12.71 22.62 -15.94
CA ALA A 234 -12.05 21.83 -16.97
C ALA A 234 -10.76 22.50 -17.46
N GLY A 235 -9.73 21.68 -17.71
CA GLY A 235 -8.42 22.14 -18.15
C GLY A 235 -7.44 22.47 -17.03
N ASN A 236 -7.86 22.48 -15.75
CA ASN A 236 -6.91 22.53 -14.64
C ASN A 236 -6.12 21.21 -14.56
N VAL A 237 -4.83 21.30 -14.27
CA VAL A 237 -3.93 20.13 -14.19
C VAL A 237 -3.11 20.18 -12.91
N LEU A 238 -3.03 19.05 -12.20
CA LEU A 238 -2.09 18.81 -11.11
C LEU A 238 -1.01 17.84 -11.59
N LEU A 239 0.26 18.17 -11.36
CA LEU A 239 1.41 17.30 -11.55
C LEU A 239 2.12 17.12 -10.20
N VAL A 240 2.43 15.88 -9.84
CA VAL A 240 3.14 15.52 -8.60
C VAL A 240 4.28 14.56 -8.93
N HIS A 241 5.47 14.88 -8.42
CA HIS A 241 6.59 13.96 -8.31
C HIS A 241 6.68 13.59 -6.83
N GLU A 242 6.25 12.37 -6.50
CA GLU A 242 6.34 11.85 -5.14
C GLU A 242 7.75 11.38 -4.87
N THR A 243 8.32 11.72 -3.72
CA THR A 243 9.68 11.34 -3.35
C THR A 243 9.71 10.21 -2.32
N LEU A 244 10.79 9.43 -2.33
CA LEU A 244 11.01 8.30 -1.42
C LEU A 244 11.52 8.77 -0.06
N ASP A 245 12.45 9.73 -0.06
CA ASP A 245 12.94 10.43 1.12
C ASP A 245 12.52 11.90 1.00
N GLN A 246 11.47 12.26 1.76
CA GLN A 246 10.88 13.60 1.74
C GLN A 246 11.68 14.64 2.54
N VAL A 247 12.60 14.21 3.42
CA VAL A 247 13.48 15.10 4.18
C VAL A 247 14.66 15.54 3.30
N LYS A 248 15.23 14.62 2.51
CA LYS A 248 16.27 14.94 1.51
C LYS A 248 15.71 15.75 0.34
N GLU A 249 14.53 15.38 -0.16
CA GLU A 249 13.86 16.12 -1.23
C GLU A 249 12.34 16.10 -1.02
N PRO A 250 11.71 17.24 -0.71
CA PRO A 250 10.27 17.28 -0.50
C PRO A 250 9.53 16.98 -1.80
N ARG A 251 8.30 16.49 -1.68
CA ARG A 251 7.38 16.30 -2.80
C ARG A 251 7.35 17.56 -3.68
N LYS A 252 7.40 17.36 -4.99
CA LYS A 252 7.31 18.45 -5.97
C LYS A 252 5.94 18.43 -6.63
N ALA A 253 5.18 19.49 -6.47
CA ALA A 253 3.85 19.60 -7.05
C ALA A 253 3.67 20.92 -7.80
N TRP A 254 2.93 20.87 -8.90
CA TRP A 254 2.57 22.03 -9.72
C TRP A 254 1.10 21.97 -10.10
N VAL A 255 0.46 23.12 -10.11
CA VAL A 255 -0.90 23.28 -10.60
C VAL A 255 -0.89 24.23 -11.79
N TYR A 256 -1.46 23.78 -12.90
CA TYR A 256 -1.88 24.64 -14.00
C TYR A 256 -3.33 25.06 -13.78
N ASN A 257 -3.57 26.38 -13.79
CA ASN A 257 -4.91 26.95 -13.74
C ASN A 257 -5.30 27.42 -15.15
N ALA A 258 -6.34 26.83 -15.73
CA ALA A 258 -6.80 27.14 -17.08
C ALA A 258 -7.32 28.57 -17.22
N GLY A 259 -8.00 29.09 -16.18
CA GLY A 259 -8.51 30.47 -16.17
C GLY A 259 -7.40 31.53 -16.18
N GLN A 260 -6.28 31.25 -15.50
CA GLN A 260 -5.13 32.16 -15.47
C GLN A 260 -4.05 31.84 -16.52
N ARG A 261 -4.16 30.68 -17.18
CA ARG A 261 -3.15 30.12 -18.11
C ARG A 261 -1.74 30.11 -17.52
N ARG A 262 -1.61 29.79 -16.23
CA ARG A 262 -0.34 29.82 -15.49
C ARG A 262 -0.11 28.52 -14.74
N VAL A 263 1.15 28.09 -14.70
CA VAL A 263 1.67 27.03 -13.83
C VAL A 263 2.25 27.65 -12.57
N ARG A 264 1.95 27.09 -11.41
CA ARG A 264 2.53 27.49 -10.12
C ARG A 264 2.97 26.28 -9.33
N ARG A 265 4.05 26.41 -8.56
CA ARG A 265 4.44 25.43 -7.53
C ARG A 265 3.34 25.36 -6.48
N ALA A 266 2.97 24.17 -6.05
CA ALA A 266 1.88 23.92 -5.10
C ALA A 266 2.39 23.08 -3.90
N PRO A 267 3.26 23.63 -3.04
CA PRO A 267 3.88 22.89 -1.93
C PRO A 267 2.87 22.35 -0.91
N GLN A 268 1.66 22.92 -0.84
CA GLN A 268 0.58 22.51 0.04
C GLN A 268 -0.16 21.22 -0.39
N VAL A 269 0.18 20.64 -1.55
CA VAL A 269 -0.42 19.38 -2.01
C VAL A 269 0.23 18.23 -1.23
N ALA A 270 -0.37 17.88 -0.09
CA ALA A 270 -0.01 16.77 0.79
C ALA A 270 -0.53 15.41 0.32
#